data_AF-A0A975J052-F1
#
_entry.id   AF-A0A975J052-F1
#
_cell.length_a   1.000
_cell.length_b   1.000
_cell.length_c   1.000
_cell.angle_alpha   90.00
_cell.angle_beta   90.00
_cell.angle_gamma   90.00
#
_symmetry.space_group_name_H-M   'P 1'
#
loop_
_entity.id
_entity.type
_entity.pdbx_description
1 polymer ?
#
loop_
_entity_poly.entity_id
_entity_poly.type
_entity_poly.pdbx_seq_one_letter_code
_entity_poly.pdbx_strand_id
1 'polypeptide(L)'
;MKMPRMFPLALTAMTLIPMAADAVTAPQGTVLMGFRVTGGTGVGSSYVVDIGLAESYRDATGPITITNLAADLEIRFGFDWQTRTDLFYGVGACPDSNAAFHGDAEDTLYLSRPQTAENVPGTSPSINTSSGRATIAANLTDVLGVAGVSGFRYSAVSPGNSHASRQPDTDPNSWRQYMGPGGVAGKAGNTGNFDFSWSQTGGGEIEGTPDKTLSLFRISGGTAATYLGYFKIQGNGDVVYTPAPSSVNYTTWAATNAGGQSYDQDFDGDGISNGVEFFTGTPGNASTSHIGVTNGHVIWPRATGRTVTTVFVQTSTNLQTWTDVGSNLAGGTGSIDFTLPTGQSKIFARLRVVP
;
A
#
# COMPACT_ATOMS: atom_id res chain seq x y z
N MET A 1 -22.05 20.08 -81.00
CA MET A 1 -21.99 19.37 -79.71
C MET A 1 -20.52 19.06 -79.42
N LYS A 2 -19.82 19.93 -78.68
CA LYS A 2 -18.37 19.83 -78.40
C LYS A 2 -18.20 19.46 -76.93
N MET A 3 -17.60 18.31 -76.65
CA MET A 3 -17.45 17.75 -75.31
C MET A 3 -16.54 18.61 -74.41
N PRO A 4 -16.87 18.76 -73.10
CA PRO A 4 -16.00 19.43 -72.14
C PRO A 4 -14.83 18.50 -71.78
N ARG A 5 -13.61 19.04 -71.79
CA ARG A 5 -12.41 18.35 -71.31
C ARG A 5 -12.44 18.34 -69.78
N MET A 6 -12.61 17.15 -69.18
CA MET A 6 -12.37 16.93 -67.75
C MET A 6 -10.86 16.93 -67.50
N PHE A 7 -10.39 17.85 -66.66
CA PHE A 7 -9.06 17.80 -66.06
C PHE A 7 -9.11 16.90 -64.82
N PRO A 8 -8.22 15.91 -64.68
CA PRO A 8 -8.12 15.10 -63.47
C PRO A 8 -7.52 15.95 -62.35
N LEU A 9 -8.28 16.10 -61.26
CA LEU A 9 -7.81 16.72 -60.03
C LEU A 9 -6.86 15.71 -59.35
N ALA A 10 -5.55 15.95 -59.43
CA ALA A 10 -4.55 15.15 -58.74
C ALA A 10 -4.60 15.46 -57.23
N LEU A 11 -5.26 14.60 -56.47
CA LEU A 11 -5.26 14.64 -55.00
C LEU A 11 -3.86 14.23 -54.52
N THR A 12 -3.06 15.23 -54.15
CA THR A 12 -1.72 15.00 -53.61
C THR A 12 -1.88 14.42 -52.20
N ALA A 13 -1.44 13.18 -52.00
CA ALA A 13 -1.45 12.53 -50.69
C ALA A 13 -0.52 13.32 -49.74
N MET A 14 -1.12 14.11 -48.86
CA MET A 14 -0.42 14.81 -47.78
C MET A 14 0.04 13.75 -46.79
N THR A 15 1.33 13.40 -46.82
CA THR A 15 1.96 12.53 -45.84
C THR A 15 1.90 13.20 -44.48
N LEU A 16 1.02 12.71 -43.60
CA LEU A 16 1.04 13.01 -42.18
C LEU A 16 2.38 12.50 -41.62
N ILE A 17 3.29 13.42 -41.33
CA ILE A 17 4.46 13.11 -40.51
C ILE A 17 3.91 12.86 -39.10
N PRO A 18 4.06 11.65 -38.53
CA PRO A 18 3.65 11.42 -37.16
C PRO A 18 4.45 12.37 -36.26
N MET A 19 3.76 13.26 -35.56
CA MET A 19 4.37 14.03 -34.49
C MET A 19 4.83 13.04 -33.42
N ALA A 20 6.07 13.21 -32.93
CA ALA A 20 6.54 12.44 -31.79
C ALA A 20 5.55 12.65 -30.63
N ALA A 21 5.05 11.55 -30.07
CA ALA A 21 4.20 11.62 -28.88
C ALA A 21 5.00 12.27 -27.75
N ASP A 22 4.35 13.14 -26.97
CA ASP A 22 4.97 13.70 -25.78
C ASP A 22 5.45 12.57 -24.86
N ALA A 23 6.60 12.79 -24.23
CA ALA A 23 7.17 11.90 -23.23
C ALA A 23 6.45 12.11 -21.89
N VAL A 24 6.25 11.04 -21.12
CA VAL A 24 5.73 11.18 -19.76
C VAL A 24 6.79 11.83 -18.87
N THR A 25 6.43 12.91 -18.18
CA THR A 25 7.32 13.50 -17.17
C THR A 25 7.03 12.86 -15.82
N ALA A 26 7.94 12.00 -15.35
CA ALA A 26 7.94 11.55 -13.95
C ALA A 26 9.15 12.14 -13.23
N PRO A 27 8.99 12.92 -12.15
CA PRO A 27 10.11 13.39 -11.35
C PRO A 27 10.90 12.23 -10.74
N GLN A 28 12.08 12.53 -10.21
CA GLN A 28 12.76 11.61 -9.30
C GLN A 28 11.92 11.44 -8.02
N GLY A 29 11.91 10.27 -7.40
CA GLY A 29 11.03 10.00 -6.25
C GLY A 29 9.67 9.42 -6.61
N THR A 30 9.33 9.34 -7.91
CA THR A 30 8.03 8.83 -8.37
C THR A 30 7.84 7.36 -8.02
N VAL A 31 6.63 7.05 -7.53
CA VAL A 31 6.08 5.71 -7.41
C VAL A 31 5.39 5.33 -8.70
N LEU A 32 5.72 4.17 -9.23
CA LEU A 32 5.11 3.63 -10.44
C LEU A 32 4.12 2.53 -10.10
N MET A 33 2.99 2.54 -10.80
CA MET A 33 2.04 1.42 -10.83
C MET A 33 2.06 0.80 -12.22
N GLY A 34 2.43 -0.47 -12.31
CA GLY A 34 2.45 -1.22 -13.55
C GLY A 34 1.27 -2.18 -13.65
N PHE A 35 0.75 -2.33 -14.87
CA PHE A 35 -0.28 -3.29 -15.25
C PHE A 35 0.21 -4.10 -16.45
N ARG A 36 0.02 -5.42 -16.40
CA ARG A 36 0.37 -6.31 -17.50
C ARG A 36 -0.57 -7.50 -17.57
N VAL A 37 -0.71 -8.08 -18.76
CA VAL A 37 -1.44 -9.34 -18.94
C VAL A 37 -0.51 -10.48 -19.33
N THR A 38 -0.84 -11.71 -18.96
CA THR A 38 -0.14 -12.91 -19.45
C THR A 38 -0.80 -13.52 -20.69
N GLY A 39 -1.96 -13.04 -21.11
CA GLY A 39 -2.69 -13.49 -22.28
C GLY A 39 -3.75 -12.47 -22.76
N GLY A 40 -4.52 -12.85 -23.78
CA GLY A 40 -5.69 -12.10 -24.24
C GLY A 40 -5.40 -10.67 -24.75
N THR A 41 -6.41 -9.80 -24.61
CA THR A 41 -6.34 -8.39 -25.01
C THR A 41 -5.28 -7.64 -24.20
N GLY A 42 -4.42 -6.88 -24.87
CA GLY A 42 -3.36 -6.10 -24.23
C GLY A 42 -2.00 -6.81 -24.09
N VAL A 43 -1.89 -8.07 -24.54
CA VAL A 43 -0.61 -8.80 -24.56
C VAL A 43 0.46 -8.08 -25.37
N GLY A 44 1.73 -8.21 -24.97
CA GLY A 44 2.87 -7.59 -25.65
C GLY A 44 3.14 -6.14 -25.24
N SER A 45 2.44 -5.61 -24.23
CA SER A 45 2.77 -4.34 -23.61
C SER A 45 2.35 -4.27 -22.15
N SER A 46 3.11 -3.51 -21.37
CA SER A 46 2.72 -3.03 -20.05
C SER A 46 2.10 -1.63 -20.13
N TYR A 47 1.19 -1.35 -19.21
CA TYR A 47 0.67 -0.01 -18.95
C TYR A 47 1.22 0.44 -17.61
N VAL A 48 1.98 1.53 -17.58
CA VAL A 48 2.64 2.03 -16.38
C VAL A 48 2.13 3.42 -16.10
N VAL A 49 1.97 3.76 -14.82
CA VAL A 49 1.42 5.03 -14.37
C VAL A 49 2.30 5.62 -13.27
N ASP A 50 2.62 6.91 -13.38
CA ASP A 50 3.13 7.73 -12.29
C ASP A 50 1.98 8.03 -11.33
N ILE A 51 2.04 7.49 -10.12
CA ILE A 51 1.02 7.69 -9.09
C ILE A 51 1.46 8.74 -8.05
N GLY A 52 2.54 9.48 -8.29
CA GLY A 52 3.06 10.54 -7.43
C GLY A 52 4.32 10.15 -6.65
N LEU A 53 4.77 11.05 -5.77
CA LEU A 53 6.03 10.89 -5.03
C LEU A 53 5.91 9.91 -3.86
N ALA A 54 7.01 9.22 -3.54
CA ALA A 54 7.08 8.23 -2.48
C ALA A 54 6.76 8.79 -1.08
N GLU A 55 7.20 10.01 -0.75
CA GLU A 55 6.88 10.63 0.54
C GLU A 55 5.38 10.84 0.74
N SER A 56 4.60 11.05 -0.33
CA SER A 56 3.14 11.20 -0.24
C SER A 56 2.48 9.95 0.33
N TYR A 57 3.05 8.76 0.09
CA TYR A 57 2.55 7.49 0.59
C TYR A 57 3.10 7.14 1.97
N ARG A 58 4.39 7.43 2.19
CA ARG A 58 5.07 7.23 3.49
C ARG A 58 4.42 8.07 4.59
N ASP A 59 4.09 9.32 4.27
CA ASP A 59 3.64 10.33 5.24
C ASP A 59 2.12 10.54 5.20
N ALA A 60 1.39 9.73 4.42
CA ALA A 60 -0.06 9.81 4.30
C ALA A 60 -0.76 9.62 5.66
N THR A 61 -1.59 10.59 6.03
CA THR A 61 -2.47 10.51 7.20
C THR A 61 -3.92 10.16 6.85
N GLY A 62 -4.22 10.05 5.55
CA GLY A 62 -5.55 9.71 5.04
C GLY A 62 -5.48 9.11 3.63
N PRO A 63 -6.63 8.65 3.10
CA PRO A 63 -6.67 8.00 1.79
C PRO A 63 -6.22 8.91 0.65
N ILE A 64 -5.55 8.33 -0.36
CA ILE A 64 -5.14 9.00 -1.60
C ILE A 64 -5.85 8.29 -2.76
N THR A 65 -6.58 9.03 -3.58
CA THR A 65 -7.29 8.48 -4.75
C THR A 65 -6.53 8.79 -6.03
N ILE A 66 -6.23 7.74 -6.80
CA ILE A 66 -5.67 7.79 -8.14
C ILE A 66 -6.82 7.55 -9.12
N THR A 67 -7.15 8.57 -9.92
CA THR A 67 -8.30 8.57 -10.83
C THR A 67 -7.88 8.36 -12.28
N ASN A 68 -8.88 8.29 -13.18
CA ASN A 68 -8.69 8.22 -14.64
C ASN A 68 -7.93 6.99 -15.15
N LEU A 69 -7.96 5.89 -14.39
CA LEU A 69 -7.37 4.62 -14.83
C LEU A 69 -8.38 3.75 -15.59
N ALA A 70 -9.66 3.80 -15.20
CA ALA A 70 -10.70 2.91 -15.72
C ALA A 70 -10.79 2.90 -17.25
N ALA A 71 -10.85 4.08 -17.87
CA ALA A 71 -10.97 4.23 -19.32
C ALA A 71 -9.73 3.68 -20.06
N ASP A 72 -8.53 3.96 -19.54
CA ASP A 72 -7.28 3.47 -20.12
C ASP A 72 -7.16 1.94 -19.98
N LEU A 73 -7.54 1.38 -18.82
CA LEU A 73 -7.53 -0.05 -18.59
C LEU A 73 -8.55 -0.78 -19.47
N GLU A 74 -9.73 -0.20 -19.68
CA GLU A 74 -10.76 -0.73 -20.58
C GLU A 74 -10.29 -0.75 -22.05
N ILE A 75 -9.72 0.36 -22.53
CA ILE A 75 -9.18 0.46 -23.90
C ILE A 75 -8.08 -0.59 -24.13
N ARG A 76 -7.25 -0.85 -23.12
CA ARG A 76 -6.04 -1.67 -23.25
C ARG A 76 -6.28 -3.15 -22.99
N PHE A 77 -7.13 -3.46 -22.01
CA PHE A 77 -7.30 -4.81 -21.48
C PHE A 77 -8.74 -5.33 -21.64
N GLY A 78 -9.65 -4.53 -22.19
CA GLY A 78 -11.05 -4.90 -22.41
C GLY A 78 -11.99 -4.46 -21.27
N PHE A 79 -13.29 -4.41 -21.55
CA PHE A 79 -14.34 -4.02 -20.58
C PHE A 79 -14.39 -4.93 -19.34
N ASP A 80 -13.90 -6.16 -19.45
CA ASP A 80 -13.89 -7.17 -18.39
C ASP A 80 -12.62 -7.13 -17.53
N TRP A 81 -11.73 -6.14 -17.73
CA TRP A 81 -10.40 -6.08 -17.10
C TRP A 81 -10.40 -6.33 -15.59
N GLN A 82 -11.39 -5.82 -14.85
CA GLN A 82 -11.48 -5.98 -13.39
C GLN A 82 -11.65 -7.42 -12.92
N THR A 83 -12.13 -8.31 -13.79
CA THR A 83 -12.40 -9.72 -13.46
C THR A 83 -11.36 -10.67 -14.07
N ARG A 84 -10.41 -10.13 -14.83
CA ARG A 84 -9.40 -10.92 -15.52
C ARG A 84 -8.39 -11.50 -14.53
N THR A 85 -8.24 -12.81 -14.56
CA THR A 85 -7.25 -13.55 -13.75
C THR A 85 -5.86 -13.55 -14.37
N ASP A 86 -5.74 -13.10 -15.61
CA ASP A 86 -4.49 -12.98 -16.35
C ASP A 86 -3.98 -11.54 -16.45
N LEU A 87 -4.72 -10.57 -15.88
CA LEU A 87 -4.26 -9.20 -15.66
C LEU A 87 -3.64 -9.11 -14.26
N PHE A 88 -2.50 -8.43 -14.17
CA PHE A 88 -1.76 -8.23 -12.95
C PHE A 88 -1.44 -6.75 -12.80
N TYR A 89 -1.43 -6.26 -11.56
CA TYR A 89 -0.96 -4.92 -11.23
C TYR A 89 -0.03 -4.95 -10.03
N GLY A 90 0.93 -4.02 -9.97
CA GLY A 90 1.90 -3.89 -8.89
C GLY A 90 2.40 -2.46 -8.75
N VAL A 91 3.01 -2.17 -7.61
CA VAL A 91 3.55 -0.86 -7.25
C VAL A 91 5.02 -1.00 -6.88
N GLY A 92 5.85 -0.14 -7.47
CA GLY A 92 7.29 -0.13 -7.28
C GLY A 92 7.86 1.28 -7.31
N ALA A 93 8.77 1.59 -6.38
CA ALA A 93 9.55 2.83 -6.41
C ALA A 93 10.91 2.67 -5.75
N CYS A 94 11.89 3.41 -6.26
CA CYS A 94 13.14 3.68 -5.59
C CYS A 94 13.35 5.20 -5.69
N PRO A 95 13.23 5.97 -4.60
CA PRO A 95 13.31 7.42 -4.70
C PRO A 95 14.65 7.91 -5.26
N ASP A 96 15.75 7.29 -4.82
CA ASP A 96 17.10 7.49 -5.35
C ASP A 96 17.98 6.27 -5.01
N SER A 97 18.76 5.82 -5.98
CA SER A 97 19.70 4.69 -5.88
C SER A 97 21.16 5.12 -5.60
N ASN A 98 21.43 6.42 -5.48
CA ASN A 98 22.77 6.98 -5.34
C ASN A 98 22.90 7.99 -4.19
N ALA A 99 21.79 8.47 -3.64
CA ALA A 99 21.79 9.43 -2.56
C ALA A 99 20.55 9.31 -1.67
N ALA A 100 20.60 9.92 -0.48
CA ALA A 100 19.41 10.13 0.31
C ALA A 100 18.48 11.15 -0.37
N PHE A 101 17.17 10.87 -0.38
CA PHE A 101 16.17 11.70 -1.05
C PHE A 101 14.92 11.83 -0.16
N HIS A 102 14.52 13.07 0.14
CA HIS A 102 13.29 13.38 0.92
C HIS A 102 13.12 12.56 2.22
N GLY A 103 14.21 12.31 2.94
CA GLY A 103 14.21 11.55 4.21
C GLY A 103 14.35 10.03 4.04
N ASP A 104 14.37 9.53 2.81
CA ASP A 104 14.74 8.16 2.51
C ASP A 104 16.26 8.06 2.29
N ALA A 105 16.87 7.00 2.82
CA ALA A 105 18.26 6.67 2.50
C ALA A 105 18.36 6.16 1.05
N GLU A 106 19.57 6.15 0.49
CA GLU A 106 19.84 5.50 -0.80
C GLU A 106 19.33 4.05 -0.81
N ASP A 107 18.90 3.58 -1.99
CA ASP A 107 18.34 2.24 -2.21
C ASP A 107 17.13 1.90 -1.33
N THR A 108 16.39 2.92 -0.87
CA THR A 108 15.11 2.70 -0.21
C THR A 108 14.09 2.24 -1.25
N LEU A 109 13.44 1.11 -0.98
CA LEU A 109 12.48 0.51 -1.89
C LEU A 109 11.06 0.66 -1.35
N TYR A 110 10.13 0.94 -2.27
CA TYR A 110 8.69 0.87 -2.03
C TYR A 110 8.14 -0.23 -2.93
N LEU A 111 7.66 -1.33 -2.35
CA LEU A 111 7.20 -2.49 -3.11
C LEU A 111 5.83 -2.95 -2.60
N SER A 112 4.94 -3.29 -3.53
CA SER A 112 3.66 -3.89 -3.18
C SER A 112 3.76 -5.39 -2.86
N ARG A 113 2.74 -5.92 -2.17
CA ARG A 113 2.49 -7.36 -2.01
C ARG A 113 0.99 -7.64 -1.96
N PRO A 114 0.50 -8.67 -2.68
CA PRO A 114 -0.90 -9.05 -2.57
C PRO A 114 -1.25 -9.50 -1.15
N GLN A 115 -2.38 -9.03 -0.65
CA GLN A 115 -2.96 -9.50 0.60
C GLN A 115 -3.61 -10.87 0.39
N THR A 116 -3.45 -11.77 1.35
CA THR A 116 -4.11 -13.08 1.34
C THR A 116 -5.56 -13.00 1.82
N ALA A 117 -5.90 -11.96 2.57
CA ALA A 117 -7.24 -11.60 3.01
C ALA A 117 -7.35 -10.09 3.10
N GLU A 118 -8.57 -9.55 2.93
CA GLU A 118 -8.81 -8.11 2.99
C GLU A 118 -8.34 -7.50 4.32
N ASN A 119 -7.60 -6.40 4.27
CA ASN A 119 -7.01 -5.69 5.41
C ASN A 119 -5.96 -6.47 6.21
N VAL A 120 -5.51 -7.63 5.72
CA VAL A 120 -4.39 -8.36 6.30
C VAL A 120 -3.14 -8.05 5.46
N PRO A 121 -2.13 -7.35 6.01
CA PRO A 121 -0.93 -7.04 5.24
C PRO A 121 -0.34 -8.29 4.59
N GLY A 122 0.06 -8.17 3.32
CA GLY A 122 0.76 -9.24 2.62
C GLY A 122 2.06 -9.62 3.34
N THR A 123 2.63 -10.77 3.02
CA THR A 123 3.92 -11.17 3.62
C THR A 123 4.99 -10.15 3.27
N SER A 124 5.59 -9.54 4.30
CA SER A 124 6.64 -8.54 4.17
C SER A 124 7.78 -9.01 3.26
N PRO A 125 8.23 -8.20 2.28
CA PRO A 125 9.37 -8.56 1.44
C PRO A 125 10.65 -8.71 2.27
N SER A 126 11.33 -9.84 2.14
CA SER A 126 12.61 -10.11 2.83
C SER A 126 13.80 -9.81 1.93
N ILE A 127 14.14 -8.53 1.77
CA ILE A 127 15.36 -8.08 1.07
C ILE A 127 16.43 -7.75 2.11
N ASN A 128 17.09 -8.79 2.59
CA ASN A 128 17.98 -8.76 3.76
C ASN A 128 19.42 -8.29 3.47
N THR A 129 19.80 -8.08 2.21
CA THR A 129 21.15 -7.63 1.84
C THR A 129 21.13 -6.23 1.22
N SER A 130 22.18 -5.44 1.47
CA SER A 130 22.38 -4.16 0.79
C SER A 130 22.51 -4.34 -0.73
N SER A 131 23.29 -5.32 -1.17
CA SER A 131 23.47 -5.63 -2.60
C SER A 131 22.15 -5.97 -3.30
N GLY A 132 21.23 -6.66 -2.61
CA GLY A 132 19.94 -6.97 -3.19
C GLY A 132 19.00 -5.78 -3.32
N ARG A 133 19.04 -4.86 -2.34
CA ARG A 133 18.31 -3.60 -2.46
C ARG A 133 18.85 -2.74 -3.59
N ALA A 134 20.17 -2.56 -3.65
CA ALA A 134 20.82 -1.79 -4.70
C ALA A 134 20.47 -2.30 -6.10
N THR A 135 20.37 -3.62 -6.28
CA THR A 135 20.01 -4.18 -7.58
C THR A 135 18.55 -3.91 -7.95
N ILE A 136 17.61 -4.06 -7.01
CA ILE A 136 16.19 -3.71 -7.26
C ILE A 136 16.03 -2.21 -7.48
N ALA A 137 16.76 -1.39 -6.72
CA ALA A 137 16.80 0.06 -6.87
C ALA A 137 17.26 0.47 -8.27
N ALA A 138 18.33 -0.15 -8.78
CA ALA A 138 18.80 0.04 -10.14
C ALA A 138 17.75 -0.39 -11.18
N ASN A 139 17.10 -1.55 -11.00
CA ASN A 139 16.04 -2.01 -11.90
C ASN A 139 14.83 -1.05 -11.94
N LEU A 140 14.40 -0.52 -10.80
CA LEU A 140 13.34 0.49 -10.74
C LEU A 140 13.75 1.81 -11.41
N THR A 141 15.02 2.19 -11.27
CA THR A 141 15.60 3.35 -11.95
C THR A 141 15.58 3.15 -13.48
N ASP A 142 15.91 1.95 -13.96
CA ASP A 142 15.83 1.59 -15.37
C ASP A 142 14.39 1.65 -15.90
N VAL A 143 13.40 1.14 -15.14
CA VAL A 143 11.98 1.22 -15.52
C VAL A 143 11.50 2.66 -15.60
N LEU A 144 11.88 3.53 -14.66
CA LEU A 144 11.57 4.95 -14.70
C LEU A 144 12.17 5.62 -15.96
N GLY A 145 13.32 5.13 -16.39
CA GLY A 145 14.05 5.62 -17.55
C GLY A 145 15.03 6.72 -17.19
N VAL A 146 16.23 6.61 -17.71
CA VAL A 146 17.30 7.61 -17.65
C VAL A 146 17.53 8.14 -19.07
N ALA A 147 18.04 9.37 -19.19
CA ALA A 147 18.22 10.02 -20.49
C ALA A 147 18.88 9.13 -21.54
N GLY A 148 18.16 8.89 -22.64
CA GLY A 148 18.62 8.10 -23.78
C GLY A 148 18.36 6.59 -23.69
N VAL A 149 17.63 6.11 -22.67
CA VAL A 149 17.31 4.69 -22.51
C VAL A 149 15.79 4.49 -22.48
N SER A 150 15.26 3.56 -23.28
CA SER A 150 13.84 3.19 -23.27
C SER A 150 13.38 2.89 -21.83
N GLY A 151 12.25 3.44 -21.42
CA GLY A 151 11.70 3.38 -20.06
C GLY A 151 10.50 4.32 -19.96
N PHE A 152 9.92 4.46 -18.78
CA PHE A 152 8.66 5.20 -18.57
C PHE A 152 8.70 6.63 -19.14
N ARG A 153 9.79 7.36 -18.85
CA ARG A 153 10.02 8.73 -19.37
C ARG A 153 10.23 8.83 -20.88
N TYR A 154 10.47 7.72 -21.57
CA TYR A 154 10.78 7.70 -23.00
C TYR A 154 9.74 6.92 -23.82
N SER A 155 8.70 6.42 -23.17
CA SER A 155 7.56 5.79 -23.80
C SER A 155 6.47 6.82 -24.11
N ALA A 156 5.70 6.56 -25.17
CA ALA A 156 4.60 7.43 -25.57
C ALA A 156 3.57 7.57 -24.45
N VAL A 157 3.17 8.80 -24.16
CA VAL A 157 2.04 9.13 -23.27
C VAL A 157 0.80 8.36 -23.71
N SER A 158 0.09 7.80 -22.73
CA SER A 158 -1.23 7.21 -22.92
C SER A 158 -2.21 8.28 -23.39
N PRO A 159 -2.95 8.07 -24.51
CA PRO A 159 -3.97 9.03 -24.92
C PRO A 159 -4.97 9.29 -23.79
N GLY A 160 -5.08 10.55 -23.34
CA GLY A 160 -5.99 10.94 -22.26
C GLY A 160 -5.39 10.89 -20.85
N ASN A 161 -4.17 10.37 -20.66
CA ASN A 161 -3.50 10.32 -19.37
C ASN A 161 -2.02 10.70 -19.48
N SER A 162 -1.70 11.96 -19.17
CA SER A 162 -0.34 12.51 -19.18
C SER A 162 0.60 11.91 -18.14
N HIS A 163 0.08 11.10 -17.21
CA HIS A 163 0.84 10.41 -16.17
C HIS A 163 1.03 8.94 -16.47
N ALA A 164 0.65 8.45 -17.64
CA ALA A 164 0.77 7.05 -17.98
C ALA A 164 1.47 6.83 -19.30
N SER A 165 2.21 5.73 -19.41
CA SER A 165 2.85 5.30 -20.64
C SER A 165 2.47 3.88 -20.99
N ARG A 166 2.49 3.61 -22.31
CA ARG A 166 2.46 2.24 -22.82
C ARG A 166 3.89 1.82 -23.13
N GLN A 167 4.34 0.74 -22.50
CA GLN A 167 5.66 0.18 -22.73
C GLN A 167 5.51 -1.14 -23.49
N PRO A 168 5.94 -1.23 -24.76
CA PRO A 168 6.06 -2.51 -25.45
C PRO A 168 6.91 -3.49 -24.64
N ASP A 169 6.51 -4.76 -24.60
CA ASP A 169 7.29 -5.79 -23.90
C ASP A 169 8.66 -6.01 -24.56
N THR A 170 8.85 -5.56 -25.81
CA THR A 170 10.16 -5.56 -26.48
C THR A 170 11.12 -4.52 -25.94
N ASP A 171 10.64 -3.52 -25.20
CA ASP A 171 11.50 -2.49 -24.64
C ASP A 171 12.32 -3.07 -23.49
N PRO A 172 13.66 -2.89 -23.48
CA PRO A 172 14.55 -3.57 -22.55
C PRO A 172 14.35 -3.15 -21.09
N ASN A 173 13.69 -2.02 -20.83
CA ASN A 173 13.32 -1.58 -19.49
C ASN A 173 11.82 -1.36 -19.31
N SER A 174 10.98 -2.02 -20.11
CA SER A 174 9.56 -2.05 -19.79
C SER A 174 9.34 -2.74 -18.44
N TRP A 175 8.27 -2.37 -17.73
CA TRP A 175 7.84 -3.01 -16.49
C TRP A 175 7.85 -4.54 -16.61
N ARG A 176 7.35 -5.08 -17.73
CA ARG A 176 7.35 -6.51 -18.04
C ARG A 176 8.71 -7.19 -17.88
N GLN A 177 9.80 -6.52 -18.25
CA GLN A 177 11.15 -7.09 -18.24
C GLN A 177 11.63 -7.48 -16.84
N TYR A 178 11.01 -6.90 -15.81
CA TYR A 178 11.36 -7.10 -14.41
C TYR A 178 10.29 -7.87 -13.63
N MET A 179 9.35 -8.56 -14.32
CA MET A 179 8.33 -9.43 -13.71
C MET A 179 8.44 -10.89 -14.18
N GLY A 180 8.29 -11.81 -13.24
CA GLY A 180 7.99 -13.23 -13.50
C GLY A 180 6.49 -13.53 -13.47
N PRO A 181 6.00 -14.58 -14.17
CA PRO A 181 6.58 -15.28 -15.31
C PRO A 181 6.51 -14.47 -16.61
N GLY A 182 7.57 -14.52 -17.43
CA GLY A 182 7.59 -14.01 -18.82
C GLY A 182 8.37 -12.71 -19.08
N GLY A 183 9.17 -12.20 -18.14
CA GLY A 183 10.27 -11.28 -18.42
C GLY A 183 11.45 -11.97 -19.13
N VAL A 184 12.40 -11.20 -19.71
CA VAL A 184 13.55 -11.78 -20.44
C VAL A 184 14.47 -12.54 -19.49
N ALA A 185 14.77 -13.80 -19.84
CA ALA A 185 15.79 -14.62 -19.19
C ALA A 185 17.16 -13.92 -19.26
N GLY A 186 17.62 -13.40 -18.12
CA GLY A 186 18.82 -12.55 -18.01
C GLY A 186 18.60 -11.27 -17.21
N LYS A 187 17.40 -10.67 -17.31
CA LYS A 187 16.92 -9.64 -16.37
C LYS A 187 15.98 -10.23 -15.31
N ALA A 188 15.18 -11.22 -15.72
CA ALA A 188 14.31 -12.02 -14.85
C ALA A 188 14.91 -13.39 -14.48
N GLY A 189 16.12 -13.76 -14.96
CA GLY A 189 16.52 -15.18 -14.89
C GLY A 189 17.93 -15.61 -15.30
N ASN A 190 18.99 -14.84 -15.08
CA ASN A 190 20.34 -15.44 -15.13
C ASN A 190 21.28 -14.78 -14.11
N THR A 191 22.00 -15.60 -13.35
CA THR A 191 22.96 -15.27 -12.26
C THR A 191 22.42 -14.71 -10.93
N GLY A 192 21.19 -15.04 -10.52
CA GLY A 192 20.74 -14.76 -9.14
C GLY A 192 20.33 -13.32 -8.84
N ASN A 193 19.94 -12.53 -9.84
CA ASN A 193 19.55 -11.13 -9.71
C ASN A 193 18.06 -10.86 -10.01
N PHE A 194 17.30 -10.55 -8.95
CA PHE A 194 16.29 -9.48 -8.77
C PHE A 194 15.22 -9.18 -9.85
N ASP A 195 14.33 -10.15 -10.09
CA ASP A 195 12.93 -9.85 -10.40
C ASP A 195 12.30 -9.09 -9.21
N PHE A 196 11.35 -8.17 -9.44
CA PHE A 196 10.56 -7.62 -8.32
C PHE A 196 9.83 -8.74 -7.55
N SER A 197 9.64 -9.91 -8.15
CA SER A 197 9.08 -11.11 -7.54
C SER A 197 10.04 -11.91 -6.64
N TRP A 198 11.35 -11.67 -6.63
CA TRP A 198 12.28 -12.59 -5.96
C TRP A 198 12.56 -12.21 -4.49
N SER A 199 12.28 -13.15 -3.58
CA SER A 199 13.04 -13.28 -2.33
C SER A 199 13.87 -14.56 -2.37
N GLN A 200 15.10 -14.50 -1.85
CA GLN A 200 16.01 -15.65 -1.74
C GLN A 200 15.45 -16.81 -0.90
N THR A 201 14.31 -16.60 -0.23
CA THR A 201 13.63 -17.57 0.63
C THR A 201 12.12 -17.27 0.69
N GLY A 202 11.40 -17.45 -0.42
CA GLY A 202 9.95 -17.64 -0.40
C GLY A 202 9.05 -16.39 -0.36
N GLY A 203 9.53 -15.21 -0.77
CA GLY A 203 8.63 -14.07 -1.00
C GLY A 203 8.04 -14.13 -2.41
N GLY A 204 6.70 -14.10 -2.51
CA GLY A 204 5.97 -14.09 -3.79
C GLY A 204 6.09 -12.80 -4.63
N GLU A 205 5.26 -12.68 -5.65
CA GLU A 205 5.24 -11.55 -6.59
C GLU A 205 4.84 -10.21 -5.92
N ILE A 206 5.32 -9.08 -6.42
CA ILE A 206 4.81 -7.75 -5.99
C ILE A 206 3.43 -7.47 -6.58
N GLU A 207 3.05 -8.22 -7.61
CA GLU A 207 1.82 -8.05 -8.34
C GLU A 207 0.69 -8.90 -7.77
N GLY A 208 -0.54 -8.49 -8.03
CA GLY A 208 -1.75 -9.28 -7.80
C GLY A 208 -2.75 -9.07 -8.92
N THR A 209 -3.75 -9.94 -9.01
CA THR A 209 -4.89 -9.74 -9.90
C THR A 209 -5.74 -8.56 -9.43
N PRO A 210 -6.57 -7.92 -10.30
CA PRO A 210 -7.34 -6.73 -9.94
C PRO A 210 -8.28 -6.88 -8.73
N ASP A 211 -8.73 -8.10 -8.42
CA ASP A 211 -9.54 -8.40 -7.24
C ASP A 211 -8.74 -8.38 -5.92
N LYS A 212 -7.40 -8.37 -6.00
CA LYS A 212 -6.52 -8.34 -4.83
C LYS A 212 -6.25 -6.93 -4.37
N THR A 213 -6.20 -6.77 -3.05
CA THR A 213 -5.64 -5.59 -2.39
C THR A 213 -4.12 -5.76 -2.30
N LEU A 214 -3.36 -4.69 -2.57
CA LEU A 214 -1.90 -4.70 -2.53
C LEU A 214 -1.37 -3.89 -1.35
N SER A 215 -0.70 -4.54 -0.41
CA SER A 215 0.02 -3.89 0.68
C SER A 215 1.27 -3.18 0.18
N LEU A 216 1.53 -1.95 0.60
CA LEU A 216 2.76 -1.22 0.31
C LEU A 216 3.75 -1.37 1.47
N PHE A 217 4.98 -1.73 1.14
CA PHE A 217 6.09 -1.84 2.10
C PHE A 217 7.22 -0.89 1.73
N ARG A 218 7.80 -0.25 2.74
CA ARG A 218 9.06 0.52 2.64
C ARG A 218 10.21 -0.29 3.22
N ILE A 219 11.31 -0.38 2.48
CA ILE A 219 12.48 -1.19 2.84
C ILE A 219 13.69 -0.27 2.81
N SER A 220 14.35 -0.09 3.94
CA SER A 220 15.51 0.80 4.07
C SER A 220 16.56 0.16 4.98
N GLY A 221 17.85 0.42 4.74
CA GLY A 221 18.90 0.24 5.77
C GLY A 221 19.13 -1.16 6.36
N GLY A 222 18.79 -2.26 5.68
CA GLY A 222 19.00 -3.63 6.23
C GLY A 222 18.07 -4.00 7.38
N THR A 223 17.05 -3.19 7.65
CA THR A 223 15.99 -3.50 8.62
C THR A 223 14.86 -4.28 7.97
N ALA A 224 13.97 -4.83 8.79
CA ALA A 224 12.70 -5.38 8.30
C ALA A 224 11.90 -4.29 7.56
N ALA A 225 11.11 -4.70 6.55
CA ALA A 225 10.26 -3.76 5.82
C ALA A 225 9.17 -3.20 6.74
N THR A 226 8.88 -1.91 6.57
CA THR A 226 7.78 -1.22 7.24
C THR A 226 6.53 -1.27 6.38
N TYR A 227 5.42 -1.77 6.91
CA TYR A 227 4.11 -1.70 6.24
C TYR A 227 3.59 -0.25 6.27
N LEU A 228 3.27 0.31 5.11
CA LEU A 228 2.84 1.69 4.98
C LEU A 228 1.34 1.86 4.76
N GLY A 229 0.65 0.83 4.23
CA GLY A 229 -0.75 0.93 3.81
C GLY A 229 -1.05 -0.04 2.69
N TYR A 230 -2.16 0.17 1.98
CA TYR A 230 -2.53 -0.69 0.86
C TYR A 230 -3.24 0.05 -0.27
N PHE A 231 -3.12 -0.46 -1.48
CA PHE A 231 -3.85 -0.05 -2.67
C PHE A 231 -5.01 -1.02 -2.93
N LYS A 232 -6.17 -0.47 -3.29
CA LYS A 232 -7.35 -1.24 -3.71
C LYS A 232 -7.99 -0.60 -4.94
N ILE A 233 -8.20 -1.42 -5.97
CA ILE A 233 -9.00 -1.05 -7.14
C ILE A 233 -10.48 -1.02 -6.73
N GLN A 234 -11.15 0.09 -7.00
CA GLN A 234 -12.58 0.28 -6.74
C GLN A 234 -13.41 -0.16 -7.95
N GLY A 235 -14.71 -0.39 -7.76
CA GLY A 235 -15.60 -0.84 -8.85
C GLY A 235 -15.73 0.16 -10.00
N ASN A 236 -15.46 1.45 -9.76
CA ASN A 236 -15.41 2.49 -10.80
C ASN A 236 -14.05 2.55 -11.53
N GLY A 237 -13.09 1.70 -11.16
CA GLY A 237 -11.74 1.63 -11.72
C GLY A 237 -10.75 2.66 -11.17
N ASP A 238 -11.12 3.45 -10.17
CA ASP A 238 -10.16 4.24 -9.40
C ASP A 238 -9.30 3.33 -8.53
N VAL A 239 -8.09 3.76 -8.20
CA VAL A 239 -7.25 3.10 -7.20
C VAL A 239 -7.16 3.96 -5.97
N VAL A 240 -7.50 3.39 -4.81
CA VAL A 240 -7.40 4.08 -3.52
C VAL A 240 -6.26 3.49 -2.73
N TYR A 241 -5.32 4.33 -2.34
CA TYR A 241 -4.35 4.04 -1.29
C TYR A 241 -4.95 4.39 0.07
N THR A 242 -4.94 3.45 1.00
CA THR A 242 -5.29 3.65 2.41
C THR A 242 -4.03 3.47 3.25
N PRO A 243 -3.54 4.51 3.95
CA PRO A 243 -2.36 4.37 4.80
C PRO A 243 -2.63 3.39 5.94
N ALA A 244 -1.56 2.75 6.40
CA ALA A 244 -1.57 1.97 7.62
C ALA A 244 -1.97 2.90 8.77
N PRO A 245 -2.76 2.41 9.75
CA PRO A 245 -3.08 3.22 10.92
C PRO A 245 -1.78 3.70 11.56
N SER A 246 -1.61 5.02 11.71
CA SER A 246 -0.44 5.57 12.39
C SER A 246 -0.32 4.91 13.76
N SER A 247 0.83 4.29 14.04
CA SER A 247 1.06 3.70 15.35
C SER A 247 1.21 4.84 16.36
N VAL A 248 0.19 5.07 17.16
CA VAL A 248 0.26 5.99 18.29
C VAL A 248 0.83 5.19 19.45
N ASN A 249 2.04 5.54 19.89
CA ASN A 249 2.60 5.00 21.11
C ASN A 249 2.08 5.76 22.34
N TYR A 250 2.11 5.12 23.51
CA TYR A 250 1.59 5.71 24.72
C TYR A 250 2.37 6.96 25.14
N THR A 251 3.70 6.97 25.04
CA THR A 251 4.53 8.09 25.48
C THR A 251 4.16 9.40 24.79
N THR A 252 4.02 9.38 23.46
CA THR A 252 3.61 10.55 22.67
C THR A 252 2.18 10.96 22.98
N TRP A 253 1.27 9.99 23.16
CA TRP A 253 -0.11 10.30 23.53
C TRP A 253 -0.22 10.89 24.95
N ALA A 254 0.47 10.32 25.93
CA ALA A 254 0.42 10.70 27.33
C ALA A 254 0.99 12.10 27.56
N ALA A 255 2.02 12.51 26.82
CA ALA A 255 2.55 13.87 26.86
C ALA A 255 1.47 14.93 26.59
N THR A 256 0.53 14.64 25.68
CA THR A 256 -0.56 15.55 25.31
C THR A 256 -1.82 15.34 26.14
N ASN A 257 -2.13 14.10 26.53
CA ASN A 257 -3.45 13.73 27.06
C ASN A 257 -3.46 13.32 28.54
N ALA A 258 -2.31 12.96 29.12
CA ALA A 258 -2.23 12.47 30.50
C ALA A 258 -1.11 13.15 31.30
N GLY A 259 -0.67 14.34 30.88
CA GLY A 259 0.41 15.10 31.55
C GLY A 259 1.74 14.35 31.66
N GLY A 260 1.97 13.35 30.80
CA GLY A 260 3.14 12.47 30.86
C GLY A 260 3.12 11.41 31.98
N GLN A 261 1.97 11.18 32.64
CA GLN A 261 1.81 10.13 33.63
C GLN A 261 1.98 8.72 33.05
N SER A 262 2.21 7.73 33.91
CA SER A 262 2.26 6.32 33.52
C SER A 262 0.87 5.73 33.26
N TYR A 263 0.82 4.62 32.52
CA TYR A 263 -0.41 4.01 32.04
C TYR A 263 -1.31 3.45 33.17
N ASP A 264 -0.76 3.21 34.34
CA ASP A 264 -1.43 2.68 35.52
C ASP A 264 -1.96 3.77 36.47
N GLN A 265 -1.67 5.04 36.16
CA GLN A 265 -2.25 6.20 36.84
C GLN A 265 -3.58 6.60 36.17
N ASP A 266 -4.22 7.60 36.76
CA ASP A 266 -5.52 8.16 36.38
C ASP A 266 -5.37 9.68 36.45
N PHE A 267 -5.16 10.31 35.28
CA PHE A 267 -4.76 11.71 35.20
C PHE A 267 -5.87 12.66 35.65
N ASP A 268 -7.12 12.34 35.35
CA ASP A 268 -8.28 13.18 35.65
C ASP A 268 -9.10 12.72 36.87
N GLY A 269 -8.80 11.54 37.42
CA GLY A 269 -9.35 11.05 38.67
C GLY A 269 -10.75 10.43 38.52
N ASP A 270 -11.12 9.99 37.32
CA ASP A 270 -12.44 9.43 37.03
C ASP A 270 -12.56 7.92 37.33
N GLY A 271 -11.46 7.29 37.76
CA GLY A 271 -11.38 5.88 38.09
C GLY A 271 -11.01 4.98 36.90
N ILE A 272 -10.69 5.54 35.74
CA ILE A 272 -10.22 4.83 34.55
C ILE A 272 -8.73 5.13 34.35
N SER A 273 -7.91 4.07 34.31
CA SER A 273 -6.46 4.26 34.14
C SER A 273 -6.13 4.80 32.75
N ASN A 274 -5.11 5.66 32.66
CA ASN A 274 -4.61 6.27 31.41
C ASN A 274 -4.35 5.23 30.29
N GLY A 275 -3.93 4.01 30.64
CA GLY A 275 -3.72 2.92 29.68
C GLY A 275 -5.00 2.43 29.00
N VAL A 276 -6.12 2.40 29.75
CA VAL A 276 -7.44 2.07 29.21
C VAL A 276 -7.93 3.19 28.30
N GLU A 277 -7.74 4.45 28.69
CA GLU A 277 -8.11 5.61 27.87
C GLU A 277 -7.31 5.68 26.58
N PHE A 278 -6.00 5.42 26.65
CA PHE A 278 -5.16 5.25 25.48
C PHE A 278 -5.67 4.13 24.56
N PHE A 279 -6.10 3.01 25.12
CA PHE A 279 -6.66 1.89 24.36
C PHE A 279 -8.00 2.22 23.69
N THR A 280 -8.90 2.93 24.39
CA THR A 280 -10.22 3.31 23.86
C THR A 280 -10.18 4.58 23.00
N GLY A 281 -9.09 5.33 23.06
CA GLY A 281 -8.90 6.59 22.33
C GLY A 281 -9.57 7.79 22.99
N THR A 282 -9.96 7.69 24.27
CA THR A 282 -10.43 8.86 25.02
C THR A 282 -9.24 9.71 25.46
N PRO A 283 -9.32 11.05 25.41
CA PRO A 283 -8.28 11.91 25.98
C PRO A 283 -8.28 11.77 27.51
N GLY A 284 -7.14 11.45 28.12
CA GLY A 284 -7.07 11.26 29.58
C GLY A 284 -7.21 12.53 30.42
N ASN A 285 -7.42 13.68 29.76
CA ASN A 285 -7.69 14.97 30.38
C ASN A 285 -9.19 15.33 30.33
N ALA A 286 -10.05 14.37 30.04
CA ALA A 286 -11.49 14.52 29.99
C ALA A 286 -12.17 13.26 30.50
N SER A 287 -13.18 13.44 31.35
CA SER A 287 -13.90 12.32 31.96
C SER A 287 -14.34 11.30 30.92
N THR A 288 -13.83 10.09 31.09
CA THR A 288 -14.13 8.92 30.29
C THR A 288 -15.43 8.29 30.81
N SER A 289 -16.42 8.18 29.93
CA SER A 289 -17.67 7.49 30.28
C SER A 289 -17.39 6.02 30.58
N HIS A 290 -17.82 5.54 31.75
CA HIS A 290 -17.75 4.12 32.06
C HIS A 290 -18.54 3.29 31.05
N ILE A 291 -17.95 2.19 30.62
CA ILE A 291 -18.58 1.25 29.68
C ILE A 291 -19.67 0.49 30.43
N GLY A 292 -20.90 0.61 29.92
CA GLY A 292 -22.07 -0.06 30.47
C GLY A 292 -22.16 -1.54 30.09
N VAL A 293 -22.97 -2.28 30.86
CA VAL A 293 -23.35 -3.67 30.55
C VAL A 293 -24.58 -3.65 29.64
N THR A 294 -24.52 -4.33 28.49
CA THR A 294 -25.68 -4.51 27.58
C THR A 294 -25.88 -5.99 27.30
N ASN A 295 -27.07 -6.52 27.58
CA ASN A 295 -27.40 -7.94 27.38
C ASN A 295 -26.41 -8.94 28.02
N GLY A 296 -25.80 -8.57 29.14
CA GLY A 296 -24.78 -9.40 29.81
C GLY A 296 -23.38 -9.29 29.21
N HIS A 297 -23.16 -8.39 28.26
CA HIS A 297 -21.86 -8.12 27.65
C HIS A 297 -21.31 -6.77 28.10
N VAL A 298 -19.98 -6.66 28.12
CA VAL A 298 -19.24 -5.40 28.24
C VAL A 298 -18.35 -5.28 27.01
N ILE A 299 -18.46 -4.16 26.29
CA ILE A 299 -17.73 -3.95 25.03
C ILE A 299 -16.80 -2.75 25.18
N TRP A 300 -15.49 -3.00 25.17
CA TRP A 300 -14.49 -1.94 25.14
C TRP A 300 -14.06 -1.66 23.70
N PRO A 301 -14.38 -0.48 23.13
CA PRO A 301 -13.92 -0.13 21.81
C PRO A 301 -12.40 0.03 21.83
N ARG A 302 -11.74 -0.46 20.78
CA ARG A 302 -10.29 -0.26 20.59
C ARG A 302 -10.08 0.88 19.60
N ALA A 303 -9.31 1.88 19.99
CA ALA A 303 -8.87 2.92 19.07
C ALA A 303 -7.85 2.37 18.06
N THR A 304 -7.97 2.82 16.82
CA THR A 304 -7.09 2.43 15.72
C THR A 304 -5.65 2.92 15.96
N GLY A 305 -4.68 2.12 15.51
CA GLY A 305 -3.26 2.49 15.56
C GLY A 305 -2.62 2.47 16.95
N ARG A 306 -3.29 2.00 18.00
CA ARG A 306 -2.71 1.94 19.35
C ARG A 306 -1.86 0.69 19.53
N THR A 307 -0.58 0.89 19.83
CA THR A 307 0.32 -0.20 20.24
C THR A 307 0.11 -0.51 21.71
N VAL A 308 -0.27 -1.75 22.02
CA VAL A 308 -0.39 -2.27 23.38
C VAL A 308 0.30 -3.62 23.47
N THR A 309 1.05 -3.87 24.54
CA THR A 309 1.73 -5.17 24.77
C THR A 309 0.86 -6.13 25.56
N THR A 310 -0.04 -5.62 26.41
CA THR A 310 -0.88 -6.46 27.26
C THR A 310 -2.27 -5.87 27.41
N VAL A 311 -3.29 -6.70 27.17
CA VAL A 311 -4.68 -6.37 27.48
C VAL A 311 -5.33 -7.57 28.13
N PHE A 312 -5.84 -7.40 29.35
CA PHE A 312 -6.63 -8.41 30.04
C PHE A 312 -7.97 -7.81 30.45
N VAL A 313 -9.02 -8.61 30.32
CA VAL A 313 -10.24 -8.38 31.08
C VAL A 313 -9.98 -8.86 32.50
N GLN A 314 -10.29 -8.04 33.50
CA GLN A 314 -10.26 -8.43 34.89
C GLN A 314 -11.67 -8.48 35.45
N THR A 315 -11.93 -9.46 36.32
CA THR A 315 -13.18 -9.52 37.08
C THR A 315 -12.95 -9.42 38.57
N SER A 316 -13.96 -8.95 39.30
CA SER A 316 -13.98 -8.90 40.76
C SER A 316 -15.39 -9.17 41.29
N THR A 317 -15.48 -9.64 42.53
CA THR A 317 -16.73 -9.74 43.31
C THR A 317 -16.82 -8.69 44.43
N ASN A 318 -15.73 -7.95 44.68
CA ASN A 318 -15.62 -7.05 45.83
C ASN A 318 -14.94 -5.69 45.53
N LEU A 319 -14.56 -5.41 44.27
CA LEU A 319 -13.82 -4.23 43.80
C LEU A 319 -12.41 -4.06 44.37
N GLN A 320 -11.95 -4.96 45.24
CA GLN A 320 -10.64 -4.90 45.88
C GLN A 320 -9.65 -5.87 45.22
N THR A 321 -10.10 -7.11 45.01
CA THR A 321 -9.29 -8.16 44.38
C THR A 321 -9.76 -8.33 42.95
N TRP A 322 -8.82 -8.20 42.01
CA TRP A 322 -9.06 -8.33 40.59
C TRP A 322 -8.27 -9.50 40.03
N THR A 323 -8.94 -10.32 39.22
CA THR A 323 -8.34 -11.49 38.60
C THR A 323 -8.44 -11.36 37.09
N ASP A 324 -7.32 -11.57 36.39
CA ASP A 324 -7.30 -11.63 34.93
C ASP A 324 -8.15 -12.82 34.44
N VAL A 325 -8.93 -12.59 33.40
CA VAL A 325 -9.79 -13.59 32.76
C VAL A 325 -9.22 -13.91 31.39
N GLY A 326 -8.96 -15.20 31.13
CA GLY A 326 -8.50 -15.68 29.84
C GLY A 326 -7.03 -15.34 29.54
N SER A 327 -6.70 -15.28 28.25
CA SER A 327 -5.37 -14.96 27.74
C SER A 327 -5.21 -13.48 27.39
N ASN A 328 -3.97 -13.03 27.20
CA ASN A 328 -3.66 -11.68 26.73
C ASN A 328 -4.35 -11.40 25.37
N LEU A 329 -5.09 -10.30 25.29
CA LEU A 329 -5.89 -9.87 24.14
C LEU A 329 -5.19 -8.81 23.27
N ALA A 330 -3.94 -8.45 23.58
CA ALA A 330 -3.22 -7.35 22.92
C ALA A 330 -3.09 -7.49 21.39
N GLY A 331 -3.04 -8.71 20.86
CA GLY A 331 -2.89 -9.00 19.42
C GLY A 331 -4.16 -8.81 18.57
N GLY A 332 -5.33 -8.61 19.18
CA GLY A 332 -6.58 -8.41 18.44
C GLY A 332 -6.74 -6.97 17.94
N THR A 333 -7.21 -6.75 16.72
CA THR A 333 -7.38 -5.40 16.14
C THR A 333 -8.75 -4.76 16.41
N GLY A 334 -9.71 -5.53 16.91
CA GLY A 334 -11.09 -5.08 17.18
C GLY A 334 -11.36 -4.73 18.64
N SER A 335 -12.60 -4.32 18.89
CA SER A 335 -13.15 -4.15 20.25
C SER A 335 -13.05 -5.44 21.06
N ILE A 336 -12.93 -5.30 22.38
CA ILE A 336 -13.01 -6.42 23.30
C ILE A 336 -14.46 -6.58 23.73
N ASP A 337 -15.08 -7.69 23.31
CA ASP A 337 -16.42 -8.09 23.74
C ASP A 337 -16.30 -9.20 24.78
N PHE A 338 -16.75 -8.92 26.01
CA PHE A 338 -16.70 -9.84 27.13
C PHE A 338 -18.09 -10.16 27.65
N THR A 339 -18.44 -11.45 27.63
CA THR A 339 -19.65 -11.96 28.27
C THR A 339 -19.41 -12.16 29.76
N LEU A 340 -20.25 -11.53 30.58
CA LEU A 340 -20.19 -11.67 32.03
C LEU A 340 -20.60 -13.10 32.46
N PRO A 341 -19.84 -13.74 33.36
CA PRO A 341 -20.22 -14.99 33.98
C PRO A 341 -21.61 -14.94 34.64
N THR A 342 -22.39 -15.99 34.44
CA THR A 342 -23.71 -16.15 35.08
C THR A 342 -23.60 -16.86 36.45
N GLY A 343 -24.65 -16.77 37.26
CA GLY A 343 -24.74 -17.48 38.55
C GLY A 343 -24.07 -16.79 39.74
N GLN A 344 -23.42 -15.64 39.54
CA GLN A 344 -22.87 -14.82 40.61
C GLN A 344 -23.86 -13.71 41.02
N SER A 345 -23.98 -13.44 42.32
CA SER A 345 -24.87 -12.38 42.82
C SER A 345 -24.35 -10.97 42.53
N LYS A 346 -23.02 -10.82 42.38
CA LYS A 346 -22.34 -9.58 41.99
C LYS A 346 -21.06 -9.91 41.23
N ILE A 347 -20.85 -9.24 40.12
CA ILE A 347 -19.61 -9.29 39.34
C ILE A 347 -19.31 -7.91 38.78
N PHE A 348 -18.04 -7.53 38.82
CA PHE A 348 -17.49 -6.33 38.22
C PHE A 348 -16.49 -6.75 37.15
N ALA A 349 -16.39 -5.96 36.07
CA ALA A 349 -15.42 -6.18 35.01
C ALA A 349 -14.71 -4.86 34.67
N ARG A 350 -13.42 -4.95 34.35
CA ARG A 350 -12.62 -3.82 33.85
C ARG A 350 -11.56 -4.31 32.87
N LEU A 351 -10.94 -3.39 32.14
CA LEU A 351 -9.70 -3.68 31.42
C LEU A 351 -8.48 -3.35 32.28
N ARG A 352 -7.44 -4.14 32.10
CA ARG A 352 -6.05 -3.80 32.46
C ARG A 352 -5.25 -3.72 31.16
N VAL A 353 -4.69 -2.56 30.88
CA VAL A 353 -3.93 -2.30 29.64
C VAL A 353 -2.50 -1.90 30.00
N VAL A 354 -1.54 -2.54 29.34
CA VAL A 354 -0.12 -2.13 29.31
C VAL A 354 0.21 -1.79 27.85
N PRO A 355 0.49 -0.52 27.55
CA PRO A 355 0.86 -0.07 26.21
C PRO A 355 2.19 -0.59 25.69
#